data_AF-A0A936GZE5-F1
#
_entry.id   AF-A0A936GZE5-F1
#
_cell.length_a   1.000
_cell.length_b   1.000
_cell.length_c   1.000
_cell.angle_alpha   90.00
_cell.angle_beta   90.00
_cell.angle_gamma   90.00
#
_symmetry.space_group_name_H-M   'P 1'
#
loop_
_entity.id
_entity.type
_entity.pdbx_description
1 polymer ?
#
loop_
_entity_poly.entity_id
_entity_poly.type
_entity_poly.pdbx_seq_one_letter_code
_entity_poly.pdbx_strand_id
1 'polypeptide(L)'
;MKTPLFYLVFLSALLASGVLSGQPGVSQIQADVKKEMGGNCIEVKITGKGGITKEFENGVWIQYHRTPVNAILRTEMSGVTRLMKGAAVYTVNGNKYHFKKYNTASGEYLGLKSPDVAEIKKFISSLPDLALGSRANQIIDIVSYDIDNSLPVWHTLQSVSIKATYVYWQKKSDFEQEQMRVPFELRLYKKDGQNSWSEASLMTPDAASDPRKIEKLGTKKYNGEKTLLEKGMQKINDQKFNSLPEVSIPPYTSTKDMAMWINKLLMEGDAGKAEKMFLMLTPASQKNNAGMLHPFAAGLLDKIKTALTNNYSTYKQQYCSTLMIKESSANSIEWWNKDKTKFSRMVVQQDAGTWYITDLSINLWQSFNARNAEMTIKTECR
;
A
#
# COMPACT_ATOMS: atom_id res chain seq x y z
N MET A 1 -107.48 24.83 13.14
CA MET A 1 -107.84 23.40 13.14
C MET A 1 -106.76 22.66 12.36
N LYS A 2 -106.00 21.79 13.05
CA LYS A 2 -105.17 20.66 12.55
C LYS A 2 -104.00 20.92 11.56
N THR A 3 -102.78 20.75 12.08
CA THR A 3 -101.59 20.12 11.43
C THR A 3 -101.93 18.69 10.94
N PRO A 4 -101.23 18.08 9.92
CA PRO A 4 -99.81 17.65 9.98
C PRO A 4 -99.00 17.89 8.66
N LEU A 5 -97.67 18.09 8.64
CA LEU A 5 -96.54 17.13 8.76
C LEU A 5 -96.47 16.07 7.64
N PHE A 6 -95.42 16.09 6.78
CA PHE A 6 -94.56 14.94 6.38
C PHE A 6 -93.61 15.26 5.17
N TYR A 7 -92.29 15.06 5.37
CA TYR A 7 -91.30 14.39 4.47
C TYR A 7 -90.91 15.06 3.11
N LEU A 8 -89.69 14.99 2.56
CA LEU A 8 -88.38 14.43 2.93
C LEU A 8 -87.38 14.84 1.79
N VAL A 9 -86.08 14.91 2.13
CA VAL A 9 -84.86 14.81 1.28
C VAL A 9 -84.68 15.83 0.15
N PHE A 10 -83.90 16.88 0.44
CA PHE A 10 -82.99 17.42 -0.58
C PHE A 10 -81.71 16.56 -0.58
N LEU A 11 -81.43 16.01 -1.75
CA LEU A 11 -80.37 15.07 -2.07
C LEU A 11 -79.00 15.78 -2.00
N SER A 12 -78.35 15.73 -0.84
CA SER A 12 -76.92 16.07 -0.69
C SER A 12 -76.10 14.96 -1.34
N ALA A 13 -75.97 14.99 -2.67
CA ALA A 13 -75.07 14.12 -3.40
C ALA A 13 -73.62 14.39 -2.93
N LEU A 14 -73.10 13.43 -2.18
CA LEU A 14 -71.68 13.28 -1.86
C LEU A 14 -70.85 13.43 -3.14
N LEU A 15 -70.15 14.55 -3.30
CA LEU A 15 -68.87 14.57 -3.98
C LEU A 15 -67.81 14.06 -3.00
N ALA A 16 -67.92 12.78 -2.63
CA ALA A 16 -66.77 12.02 -2.18
C ALA A 16 -65.95 11.73 -3.44
N SER A 17 -65.00 12.62 -3.74
CA SER A 17 -63.88 12.32 -4.63
C SER A 17 -63.18 11.10 -4.08
N GLY A 18 -63.60 9.92 -4.54
CA GLY A 18 -62.92 8.66 -4.30
C GLY A 18 -61.50 8.82 -4.81
N VAL A 19 -60.55 8.91 -3.88
CA VAL A 19 -59.13 8.80 -4.18
C VAL A 19 -58.95 7.36 -4.67
N LEU A 20 -59.06 7.16 -5.98
CA LEU A 20 -58.52 5.98 -6.64
C LEU A 20 -57.03 5.97 -6.28
N SER A 21 -56.66 5.14 -5.31
CA SER A 21 -55.28 4.96 -4.88
C SER A 21 -54.50 4.31 -6.02
N GLY A 22 -54.08 5.15 -6.96
CA GLY A 22 -53.21 4.80 -8.06
C GLY A 22 -51.82 4.43 -7.56
N GLN A 23 -50.99 3.98 -8.49
CA GLN A 23 -49.55 3.81 -8.26
C GLN A 23 -48.97 5.05 -7.56
N PRO A 24 -47.93 4.89 -6.71
CA PRO A 24 -47.36 6.01 -5.97
C PRO A 24 -46.97 7.11 -6.96
N GLY A 25 -47.47 8.32 -6.71
CA GLY A 25 -47.24 9.46 -7.59
C GLY A 25 -45.75 9.83 -7.64
N VAL A 26 -45.33 10.50 -8.72
CA VAL A 26 -43.93 10.93 -8.92
C VAL A 26 -43.37 11.66 -7.69
N SER A 27 -44.13 12.62 -7.14
CA SER A 27 -43.72 13.40 -5.97
C SER A 27 -43.56 12.54 -4.71
N GLN A 28 -44.40 11.51 -4.54
CA GLN A 28 -44.30 10.59 -3.41
C GLN A 28 -43.04 9.71 -3.53
N ILE A 29 -42.77 9.17 -4.74
CA ILE A 29 -41.56 8.38 -5.01
C ILE A 29 -40.29 9.21 -4.75
N GLN A 30 -40.26 10.45 -5.22
CA GLN A 30 -39.13 11.34 -4.99
C GLN A 30 -38.93 11.65 -3.50
N ALA A 31 -40.01 11.92 -2.77
CA ALA A 31 -39.96 12.22 -1.34
C ALA A 31 -39.48 11.02 -0.52
N ASP A 32 -40.02 9.82 -0.79
CA ASP A 32 -39.65 8.59 -0.10
C ASP A 32 -38.17 8.24 -0.32
N VAL A 33 -37.70 8.28 -1.58
CA VAL A 33 -36.29 8.02 -1.91
C VAL A 33 -35.38 9.09 -1.31
N LYS A 34 -35.77 10.38 -1.36
CA LYS A 34 -34.96 11.46 -0.78
C LYS A 34 -34.85 11.33 0.74
N LYS A 35 -35.93 10.91 1.41
CA LYS A 35 -35.94 10.64 2.86
C LYS A 35 -35.02 9.47 3.20
N GLU A 36 -35.09 8.36 2.46
CA GLU A 36 -34.26 7.18 2.65
C GLU A 36 -32.76 7.49 2.45
N MET A 37 -32.43 8.26 1.41
CA MET A 37 -31.05 8.60 1.06
C MET A 37 -30.45 9.71 1.95
N GLY A 38 -31.25 10.33 2.82
CA GLY A 38 -30.82 11.34 3.77
C GLY A 38 -30.55 12.73 3.18
N GLY A 39 -30.07 13.63 4.04
CA GLY A 39 -29.92 15.07 3.74
C GLY A 39 -28.95 15.41 2.60
N ASN A 40 -28.10 14.47 2.19
CA ASN A 40 -27.17 14.67 1.07
C ASN A 40 -27.81 14.41 -0.30
N CYS A 41 -29.01 13.84 -0.36
CA CYS A 41 -29.73 13.63 -1.61
C CYS A 41 -30.27 14.96 -2.13
N ILE A 42 -29.70 15.46 -3.23
CA ILE A 42 -30.07 16.74 -3.82
C ILE A 42 -31.20 16.60 -4.84
N GLU A 43 -31.23 15.49 -5.58
CA GLU A 43 -32.20 15.27 -6.66
C GLU A 43 -32.57 13.78 -6.80
N VAL A 44 -33.83 13.50 -7.12
CA VAL A 44 -34.30 12.15 -7.48
C VAL A 44 -35.05 12.22 -8.82
N LYS A 45 -34.63 11.43 -9.81
CA LYS A 45 -35.25 11.32 -11.13
C LYS A 45 -35.79 9.93 -11.36
N ILE A 46 -37.05 9.82 -11.77
CA ILE A 46 -37.62 8.57 -12.25
C ILE A 46 -37.09 8.33 -13.67
N THR A 47 -36.51 7.16 -13.91
CA THR A 47 -35.83 6.83 -15.18
C THR A 47 -36.58 5.81 -16.03
N GLY A 48 -37.66 5.25 -15.51
CA GLY A 48 -38.47 4.27 -16.24
C GLY A 48 -39.85 4.08 -15.62
N LYS A 49 -40.69 3.32 -16.33
CA LYS A 49 -42.02 2.94 -15.82
C LYS A 49 -41.86 1.91 -14.69
N GLY A 50 -42.65 2.08 -13.64
CA GLY A 50 -42.71 1.10 -12.56
C GLY A 50 -43.45 -0.18 -12.98
N GLY A 51 -43.09 -1.30 -12.38
CA GLY A 51 -43.72 -2.61 -12.63
C GLY A 51 -44.05 -3.35 -11.34
N ILE A 52 -45.05 -4.23 -11.39
CA ILE A 52 -45.37 -5.13 -10.28
C ILE A 52 -44.69 -6.48 -10.53
N THR A 53 -44.07 -6.99 -9.48
CA THR A 53 -43.36 -8.27 -9.46
C THR A 53 -43.78 -9.01 -8.19
N LYS A 54 -43.83 -10.34 -8.24
CA LYS A 54 -44.25 -11.19 -7.12
C LYS A 54 -43.06 -11.99 -6.64
N GLU A 55 -42.78 -11.94 -5.35
CA GLU A 55 -41.63 -12.61 -4.72
C GLU A 55 -42.10 -13.44 -3.52
N PHE A 56 -41.46 -14.58 -3.30
CA PHE A 56 -41.79 -15.46 -2.18
C PHE A 56 -40.85 -15.16 -1.02
N GLU A 57 -41.38 -14.60 0.07
CA GLU A 57 -40.63 -14.24 1.27
C GLU A 57 -41.33 -14.84 2.51
N ASN A 58 -40.56 -15.52 3.37
CA ASN A 58 -41.05 -16.07 4.65
C ASN A 58 -42.33 -16.91 4.53
N GLY A 59 -42.42 -17.74 3.49
CA GLY A 59 -43.56 -18.65 3.28
C GLY A 59 -44.79 -17.99 2.65
N VAL A 60 -44.74 -16.71 2.30
CA VAL A 60 -45.86 -15.97 1.71
C VAL A 60 -45.42 -15.26 0.43
N TRP A 61 -46.31 -15.20 -0.56
CA TRP A 61 -46.08 -14.39 -1.74
C TRP A 61 -46.39 -12.91 -1.47
N ILE A 62 -45.40 -12.05 -1.66
CA ILE A 62 -45.50 -10.60 -1.53
C ILE A 62 -45.41 -9.97 -2.92
N GLN A 63 -46.26 -8.98 -3.19
CA GLN A 63 -46.19 -8.17 -4.40
C GLN A 63 -45.37 -6.92 -4.14
N TYR A 64 -44.41 -6.65 -5.03
CA TYR A 64 -43.61 -5.43 -5.02
C TYR A 64 -43.85 -4.63 -6.27
N HIS A 65 -44.08 -3.33 -6.08
CA HIS A 65 -43.98 -2.36 -7.14
C HIS A 65 -42.60 -1.72 -7.12
N ARG A 66 -41.90 -1.77 -8.26
CA ARG A 66 -40.53 -1.28 -8.40
C ARG A 66 -40.48 -0.22 -9.47
N THR A 67 -40.05 0.97 -9.11
CA THR A 67 -39.89 2.10 -10.04
C THR A 67 -38.41 2.45 -10.18
N PRO A 68 -37.82 2.35 -11.39
CA PRO A 68 -36.44 2.74 -11.63
C PRO A 68 -36.23 4.23 -11.32
N VAL A 69 -35.25 4.53 -10.47
CA VAL A 69 -34.92 5.88 -10.04
C VAL A 69 -33.41 6.10 -9.93
N ASN A 70 -33.00 7.30 -10.32
CA ASN A 70 -31.66 7.84 -10.13
C ASN A 70 -31.70 8.86 -8.99
N ALA A 71 -30.86 8.69 -7.98
CA ALA A 71 -30.66 9.68 -6.92
C ALA A 71 -29.29 10.34 -7.10
N ILE A 72 -29.24 11.66 -7.05
CA ILE A 72 -27.99 12.44 -7.07
C ILE A 72 -27.72 12.91 -5.66
N LEU A 73 -26.54 12.57 -5.14
CA LEU A 73 -26.08 12.92 -3.80
C LEU A 73 -24.94 13.93 -3.90
N ARG A 74 -24.95 14.90 -3.00
CA ARG A 74 -23.80 15.76 -2.73
C ARG A 74 -22.69 14.92 -2.09
N THR A 75 -21.46 15.17 -2.51
CA THR A 75 -20.27 14.65 -1.84
C THR A 75 -19.57 15.78 -1.08
N GLU A 76 -18.63 15.39 -0.24
CA GLU A 76 -17.70 16.25 0.48
C GLU A 76 -16.78 17.06 -0.45
N MET A 77 -16.62 16.62 -1.71
CA MET A 77 -15.78 17.30 -2.70
C MET A 77 -16.60 18.28 -3.54
N SER A 78 -16.21 19.56 -3.48
CA SER A 78 -16.87 20.61 -4.25
C SER A 78 -16.87 20.31 -5.76
N GLY A 79 -18.03 20.47 -6.41
CA GLY A 79 -18.21 20.20 -7.84
C GLY A 79 -18.39 18.72 -8.21
N VAL A 80 -18.32 17.80 -7.23
CA VAL A 80 -18.52 16.36 -7.46
C VAL A 80 -19.86 15.92 -6.86
N THR A 81 -20.57 15.06 -7.59
CA THR A 81 -21.79 14.42 -7.09
C THR A 81 -21.70 12.92 -7.25
N ARG A 82 -22.51 12.17 -6.51
CA ARG A 82 -22.64 10.72 -6.67
C ARG A 82 -24.00 10.39 -7.25
N LEU A 83 -24.03 9.79 -8.42
CA LEU A 83 -25.24 9.25 -9.05
C LEU A 83 -25.44 7.81 -8.59
N MET A 84 -26.53 7.57 -7.87
CA MET A 84 -26.97 6.25 -7.45
C MET A 84 -28.10 5.80 -8.38
N LYS A 85 -27.89 4.68 -9.09
CA LYS A 85 -28.88 4.05 -9.96
C LYS A 85 -29.54 2.90 -9.20
N GLY A 86 -30.85 2.80 -9.25
CA GLY A 86 -31.58 1.78 -8.50
C GLY A 86 -33.08 1.83 -8.73
N ALA A 87 -33.84 1.33 -7.76
CA ALA A 87 -35.31 1.37 -7.80
C ALA A 87 -35.92 1.71 -6.45
N ALA A 88 -36.98 2.51 -6.45
CA ALA A 88 -37.86 2.65 -5.30
C ALA A 88 -38.75 1.40 -5.21
N VAL A 89 -38.76 0.73 -4.06
CA VAL A 89 -39.50 -0.52 -3.85
C VAL A 89 -40.64 -0.28 -2.88
N TYR A 90 -41.85 -0.65 -3.31
CA TYR A 90 -43.07 -0.55 -2.51
C TYR A 90 -43.67 -1.95 -2.34
N THR A 91 -44.07 -2.29 -1.12
CA THR A 91 -44.96 -3.44 -0.88
C THR A 91 -46.37 -3.07 -1.31
N VAL A 92 -47.02 -3.96 -2.06
CA VAL A 92 -48.39 -3.78 -2.57
C VAL A 92 -49.36 -4.61 -1.72
N ASN A 93 -50.30 -3.92 -1.06
CA ASN A 93 -51.36 -4.53 -0.24
C ASN A 93 -52.72 -4.03 -0.75
N GLY A 94 -53.34 -4.78 -1.67
CA GLY A 94 -54.53 -4.32 -2.39
C GLY A 94 -54.21 -3.07 -3.21
N ASN A 95 -54.95 -1.98 -2.98
CA ASN A 95 -54.73 -0.69 -3.65
C ASN A 95 -53.75 0.24 -2.89
N LYS A 96 -53.05 -0.26 -1.86
CA LYS A 96 -52.11 0.53 -1.04
C LYS A 96 -50.67 0.15 -1.36
N TYR A 97 -49.83 1.17 -1.49
CA TYR A 97 -48.40 1.06 -1.73
C TYR A 97 -47.65 1.59 -0.50
N HIS A 98 -46.83 0.76 0.11
CA HIS A 98 -46.01 1.13 1.26
C HIS A 98 -44.55 1.10 0.88
N PHE A 99 -43.87 2.26 0.96
CA PHE A 99 -42.45 2.33 0.67
C PHE A 99 -41.68 1.38 1.59
N LYS A 100 -40.89 0.49 1.00
CA LYS A 100 -40.06 -0.48 1.70
C LYS A 100 -38.62 0.01 1.81
N LYS A 101 -38.03 0.41 0.67
CA LYS A 101 -36.63 0.87 0.58
C LYS A 101 -36.30 1.42 -0.80
N TYR A 102 -35.16 2.12 -0.89
CA TYR A 102 -34.42 2.28 -2.14
C TYR A 102 -33.48 1.09 -2.34
N ASN A 103 -33.59 0.40 -3.49
CA ASN A 103 -32.74 -0.72 -3.83
C ASN A 103 -31.66 -0.27 -4.82
N THR A 104 -30.45 -0.03 -4.33
CA THR A 104 -29.29 0.37 -5.13
C THR A 104 -28.87 -0.73 -6.09
N ALA A 105 -28.71 -0.40 -7.37
CA ALA A 105 -28.11 -1.27 -8.38
C ALA A 105 -26.63 -0.92 -8.61
N SER A 106 -26.30 0.36 -8.75
CA SER A 106 -24.92 0.84 -8.91
C SER A 106 -24.77 2.29 -8.46
N GLY A 107 -23.52 2.74 -8.33
CA GLY A 107 -23.21 4.14 -8.05
C GLY A 107 -21.97 4.59 -8.83
N GLU A 108 -22.00 5.82 -9.35
CA GLU A 108 -20.88 6.43 -10.06
C GLU A 108 -20.69 7.88 -9.61
N TYR A 109 -19.45 8.36 -9.63
CA TYR A 109 -19.13 9.75 -9.33
C TYR A 109 -19.18 10.59 -10.61
N LEU A 110 -19.87 11.72 -10.56
CA LEU A 110 -19.97 12.70 -11.63
C LEU A 110 -19.14 13.95 -11.28
N GLY A 111 -18.50 14.55 -12.28
CA GLY A 111 -17.71 15.78 -12.11
C GLY A 111 -16.26 15.55 -11.67
N LEU A 112 -15.82 14.30 -11.48
CA LEU A 112 -14.41 13.99 -11.29
C LEU A 112 -13.64 14.18 -12.61
N LYS A 113 -12.54 14.92 -12.55
CA LYS A 113 -11.64 15.09 -13.70
C LYS A 113 -10.88 13.80 -13.98
N SER A 114 -10.60 13.53 -15.26
CA SER A 114 -9.68 12.45 -15.63
C SER A 114 -8.31 12.68 -14.99
N PRO A 115 -7.67 11.63 -14.43
CA PRO A 115 -6.30 11.72 -13.93
C PRO A 115 -5.31 12.21 -14.99
N ASP A 116 -4.31 13.00 -14.58
CA ASP A 116 -3.22 13.42 -15.48
C ASP A 116 -2.24 12.26 -15.73
N VAL A 117 -2.13 11.84 -16.99
CA VAL A 117 -1.25 10.75 -17.41
C VAL A 117 0.22 11.07 -17.12
N ALA A 118 0.65 12.33 -17.24
CA ALA A 118 2.04 12.70 -16.98
C ALA A 118 2.38 12.56 -15.49
N GLU A 119 1.49 13.02 -14.62
CA GLU A 119 1.61 12.83 -13.17
C GLU A 119 1.64 11.34 -12.80
N ILE A 120 0.76 10.54 -13.38
CA ILE A 120 0.70 9.09 -13.13
C ILE A 120 2.00 8.41 -13.58
N LYS A 121 2.49 8.70 -14.81
CA LYS A 121 3.74 8.11 -15.31
C LYS A 121 4.90 8.48 -14.40
N LYS A 122 5.01 9.74 -13.98
CA LYS A 122 6.03 10.20 -13.03
C LYS A 122 5.95 9.47 -11.69
N PHE A 123 4.75 9.29 -11.15
CA PHE A 123 4.54 8.56 -9.90
C PHE A 123 4.95 7.09 -10.04
N ILE A 124 4.47 6.38 -11.08
CA ILE A 124 4.83 4.98 -11.33
C ILE A 124 6.33 4.80 -11.49
N SER A 125 7.01 5.68 -12.24
CA SER A 125 8.46 5.63 -12.42
C SER A 125 9.25 5.87 -11.13
N SER A 126 8.63 6.43 -10.10
CA SER A 126 9.24 6.59 -8.77
C SER A 126 9.19 5.32 -7.93
N LEU A 127 8.28 4.40 -8.25
CA LEU A 127 8.14 3.12 -7.54
C LEU A 127 9.22 2.13 -8.01
N PRO A 128 9.83 1.36 -7.09
CA PRO A 128 10.90 0.42 -7.44
C PRO A 128 10.42 -0.71 -8.36
N ASP A 129 9.13 -1.02 -8.34
CA ASP A 129 8.51 -2.10 -9.10
C ASP A 129 7.62 -1.61 -10.25
N LEU A 130 7.56 -0.29 -10.49
CA LEU A 130 6.66 0.34 -11.47
C LEU A 130 5.19 -0.10 -11.31
N ALA A 131 4.72 -0.28 -10.07
CA ALA A 131 3.37 -0.74 -9.70
C ALA A 131 3.01 -2.17 -10.13
N LEU A 132 3.99 -2.96 -10.60
CA LEU A 132 3.78 -4.36 -11.05
C LEU A 132 3.68 -5.35 -9.88
N GLY A 133 3.98 -4.92 -8.65
CA GLY A 133 3.90 -5.73 -7.45
C GLY A 133 4.79 -6.97 -7.54
N SER A 134 4.26 -8.12 -7.13
CA SER A 134 4.99 -9.39 -7.15
C SER A 134 5.46 -9.82 -8.55
N ARG A 135 4.84 -9.34 -9.64
CA ARG A 135 5.27 -9.63 -11.02
C ARG A 135 6.63 -9.04 -11.35
N ALA A 136 7.03 -7.96 -10.68
CA ALA A 136 8.35 -7.36 -10.87
C ALA A 136 9.52 -8.30 -10.52
N ASN A 137 9.26 -9.40 -9.78
CA ASN A 137 10.24 -10.46 -9.50
C ASN A 137 10.55 -11.36 -10.70
N GLN A 138 9.75 -11.31 -11.76
CA GLN A 138 9.96 -12.10 -12.97
C GLN A 138 10.31 -11.22 -14.16
N ILE A 139 10.00 -9.92 -14.09
CA ILE A 139 10.27 -8.98 -15.18
C ILE A 139 11.73 -8.58 -15.13
N ILE A 140 12.44 -8.68 -16.26
CA ILE A 140 13.83 -8.28 -16.42
C ILE A 140 13.93 -6.81 -16.86
N ASP A 141 13.09 -6.39 -17.80
CA ASP A 141 13.16 -5.05 -18.37
C ASP A 141 11.82 -4.59 -18.93
N ILE A 142 11.56 -3.27 -18.85
CA ILE A 142 10.38 -2.65 -19.45
C ILE A 142 10.78 -2.02 -20.78
N VAL A 143 10.16 -2.47 -21.87
CA VAL A 143 10.36 -1.90 -23.20
C VAL A 143 9.51 -0.64 -23.36
N SER A 144 8.26 -0.69 -22.94
CA SER A 144 7.34 0.45 -22.96
C SER A 144 6.15 0.19 -22.05
N TYR A 145 5.48 1.25 -21.64
CA TYR A 145 4.13 1.14 -21.07
C TYR A 145 3.29 2.34 -21.49
N ASP A 146 2.02 2.08 -21.72
CA ASP A 146 1.03 3.07 -22.10
C ASP A 146 -0.12 3.09 -21.09
N ILE A 147 -0.72 4.27 -20.94
CA ILE A 147 -1.80 4.53 -19.99
C ILE A 147 -2.93 5.22 -20.75
N ASP A 148 -4.06 4.54 -20.84
CA ASP A 148 -5.29 5.04 -21.43
C ASP A 148 -6.21 5.54 -20.31
N ASN A 149 -6.32 6.87 -20.21
CA ASN A 149 -7.19 7.57 -19.26
C ASN A 149 -8.47 8.12 -19.93
N SER A 150 -8.84 7.62 -21.12
CA SER A 150 -10.05 8.07 -21.82
C SER A 150 -11.33 7.74 -21.07
N LEU A 151 -11.34 6.62 -20.33
CA LEU A 151 -12.48 6.13 -19.55
C LEU A 151 -12.03 5.68 -18.15
N PRO A 152 -11.68 6.62 -17.24
CA PRO A 152 -11.30 6.27 -15.88
C PRO A 152 -12.52 5.79 -15.09
N VAL A 153 -12.36 4.72 -14.33
CA VAL A 153 -13.41 4.17 -13.47
C VAL A 153 -13.10 4.57 -12.03
N TRP A 154 -13.84 5.55 -11.52
CA TRP A 154 -13.71 6.01 -10.13
C TRP A 154 -14.51 5.09 -9.20
N HIS A 155 -13.82 4.47 -8.24
CA HIS A 155 -14.42 3.61 -7.21
C HIS A 155 -14.81 4.40 -5.96
N THR A 156 -13.99 5.39 -5.62
CA THR A 156 -14.19 6.35 -4.53
C THR A 156 -13.67 7.71 -4.99
N LEU A 157 -13.78 8.76 -4.17
CA LEU A 157 -13.13 10.04 -4.47
C LEU A 157 -11.59 9.98 -4.50
N GLN A 158 -11.01 8.89 -4.00
CA GLN A 158 -9.57 8.73 -3.80
C GLN A 158 -9.02 7.53 -4.58
N SER A 159 -9.87 6.72 -5.22
CA SER A 159 -9.46 5.52 -5.93
C SER A 159 -10.04 5.51 -7.35
N VAL A 160 -9.15 5.33 -8.32
CA VAL A 160 -9.49 5.28 -9.74
C VAL A 160 -8.76 4.12 -10.40
N SER A 161 -9.45 3.44 -11.30
CA SER A 161 -8.87 2.45 -12.21
C SER A 161 -8.78 3.04 -13.61
N ILE A 162 -7.62 2.86 -14.25
CA ILE A 162 -7.36 3.25 -15.64
C ILE A 162 -6.73 2.10 -16.39
N LYS A 163 -6.90 2.08 -17.71
CA LYS A 163 -6.35 1.02 -18.54
C LYS A 163 -4.86 1.28 -18.74
N ALA A 164 -4.05 0.24 -18.59
CA ALA A 164 -2.62 0.31 -18.91
C ALA A 164 -2.22 -0.88 -19.77
N THR A 165 -1.15 -0.72 -20.57
CA THR A 165 -0.56 -1.81 -21.33
C THR A 165 0.94 -1.74 -21.20
N TYR A 166 1.55 -2.82 -20.73
CA TYR A 166 2.99 -2.91 -20.58
C TYR A 166 3.56 -3.86 -21.63
N VAL A 167 4.74 -3.51 -22.14
CA VAL A 167 5.58 -4.39 -22.94
C VAL A 167 6.88 -4.59 -22.19
N TYR A 168 7.20 -5.84 -21.86
CA TYR A 168 8.34 -6.15 -21.01
C TYR A 168 8.96 -7.51 -21.34
N TRP A 169 10.21 -7.68 -20.95
CA TRP A 169 10.88 -8.98 -20.91
C TRP A 169 10.69 -9.61 -19.54
N GLN A 170 10.31 -10.88 -19.48
CA GLN A 170 10.24 -11.64 -18.24
C GLN A 170 11.04 -12.94 -18.32
N LYS A 171 11.58 -13.36 -17.17
CA LYS A 171 12.17 -14.67 -16.95
C LYS A 171 11.07 -15.72 -17.03
N LYS A 172 11.16 -16.60 -18.02
CA LYS A 172 10.28 -17.76 -18.16
C LYS A 172 10.90 -19.01 -17.55
N SER A 173 12.20 -19.18 -17.69
CA SER A 173 12.99 -20.25 -17.09
C SER A 173 14.39 -19.77 -16.75
N ASP A 174 15.27 -20.66 -16.26
CA ASP A 174 16.68 -20.33 -16.00
C ASP A 174 17.52 -20.11 -17.26
N PHE A 175 16.96 -20.32 -18.46
CA PHE A 175 17.67 -20.16 -19.73
C PHE A 175 16.92 -19.32 -20.77
N GLU A 176 15.64 -19.00 -20.55
CA GLU A 176 14.80 -18.28 -21.51
C GLU A 176 14.09 -17.09 -20.87
N GLN A 177 14.14 -15.96 -21.57
CA GLN A 177 13.25 -14.82 -21.36
C GLN A 177 12.25 -14.74 -22.51
N GLU A 178 11.06 -14.23 -22.22
CA GLU A 178 10.05 -13.91 -23.22
C GLU A 178 9.62 -12.46 -23.13
N GLN A 179 9.35 -11.86 -24.29
CA GLN A 179 8.78 -10.52 -24.38
C GLN A 179 7.27 -10.64 -24.43
N MET A 180 6.59 -9.94 -23.53
CA MET A 180 5.14 -9.98 -23.39
C MET A 180 4.59 -8.58 -23.56
N ARG A 181 3.45 -8.46 -24.25
CA ARG A 181 2.55 -7.32 -24.16
C ARG A 181 1.36 -7.75 -23.31
N VAL A 182 1.15 -7.07 -22.18
CA VAL A 182 0.12 -7.44 -21.21
C VAL A 182 -0.76 -6.23 -20.90
N PRO A 183 -2.08 -6.33 -21.12
CA PRO A 183 -3.02 -5.35 -20.64
C PRO A 183 -3.22 -5.50 -19.13
N PHE A 184 -3.31 -4.37 -18.45
CA PHE A 184 -3.58 -4.26 -17.04
C PHE A 184 -4.70 -3.25 -16.77
N GLU A 185 -5.30 -3.39 -15.61
CA GLU A 185 -5.99 -2.31 -14.93
C GLU A 185 -5.03 -1.72 -13.89
N LEU A 186 -4.65 -0.47 -14.08
CA LEU A 186 -3.86 0.31 -13.13
C LEU A 186 -4.80 0.98 -12.15
N ARG A 187 -4.73 0.56 -10.89
CA ARG A 187 -5.49 1.14 -9.81
C ARG A 187 -4.61 2.09 -9.00
N LEU A 188 -5.07 3.31 -8.85
CA LEU A 188 -4.39 4.39 -8.14
C LEU A 188 -5.16 4.76 -6.88
N TYR A 189 -4.43 5.15 -5.84
CA TYR A 189 -5.00 5.57 -4.57
C TYR A 189 -4.37 6.87 -4.08
N LYS A 190 -5.18 7.71 -3.44
CA LYS A 190 -4.76 8.88 -2.67
C LYS A 190 -5.01 8.60 -1.19
N LYS A 191 -4.15 9.12 -0.32
CA LYS A 191 -4.43 9.20 1.12
C LYS A 191 -5.45 10.31 1.38
N ASP A 192 -6.22 10.16 2.47
CA ASP A 192 -7.16 11.19 2.91
C ASP A 192 -6.48 12.57 3.03
N GLY A 193 -7.13 13.59 2.46
CA GLY A 193 -6.61 14.96 2.46
C GLY A 193 -5.42 15.22 1.52
N GLN A 194 -4.98 14.23 0.74
CA GLN A 194 -3.89 14.41 -0.23
C GLN A 194 -4.39 14.47 -1.67
N ASN A 195 -3.83 15.40 -2.44
CA ASN A 195 -4.14 15.54 -3.86
C ASN A 195 -3.25 14.67 -4.77
N SER A 196 -2.11 14.21 -4.27
CA SER A 196 -1.15 13.38 -5.01
C SER A 196 -1.43 11.89 -4.82
N TRP A 197 -1.04 11.09 -5.80
CA TRP A 197 -1.07 9.63 -5.70
C TRP A 197 -0.09 9.13 -4.64
N SER A 198 -0.54 8.20 -3.80
CA SER A 198 0.26 7.59 -2.74
C SER A 198 0.57 6.13 -3.00
N GLU A 199 -0.32 5.42 -3.71
CA GLU A 199 -0.18 3.99 -3.99
C GLU A 199 -0.71 3.67 -5.39
N ALA A 200 -0.11 2.66 -6.02
CA ALA A 200 -0.52 2.13 -7.32
C ALA A 200 -0.41 0.60 -7.32
N SER A 201 -1.33 -0.07 -8.00
CA SER A 201 -1.22 -1.50 -8.27
C SER A 201 -1.76 -1.85 -9.65
N LEU A 202 -1.10 -2.81 -10.31
CA LEU A 202 -1.57 -3.39 -11.57
C LEU A 202 -2.30 -4.71 -11.32
N MET A 203 -3.55 -4.74 -11.78
CA MET A 203 -4.42 -5.90 -11.73
C MET A 203 -4.58 -6.47 -13.14
N THR A 204 -4.65 -7.81 -13.24
CA THR A 204 -5.06 -8.43 -14.50
C THR A 204 -6.52 -8.03 -14.73
N PRO A 205 -6.87 -7.48 -15.91
CA PRO A 205 -8.25 -7.12 -16.19
C PRO A 205 -9.12 -8.38 -16.23
N ASP A 206 -10.41 -8.21 -15.97
CA ASP A 206 -11.37 -9.30 -16.15
C ASP A 206 -11.46 -9.67 -17.64
N ALA A 207 -11.10 -10.92 -17.94
CA ALA A 207 -11.02 -11.43 -19.32
C ALA A 207 -12.37 -11.43 -20.05
N ALA A 208 -13.50 -11.42 -19.32
CA ALA A 208 -14.83 -11.34 -19.93
C ALA A 208 -15.18 -9.93 -20.41
N SER A 209 -14.55 -8.89 -19.85
CA SER A 209 -14.90 -7.49 -20.08
C SER A 209 -13.80 -6.67 -20.77
N ASP A 210 -12.59 -7.22 -20.92
CA ASP A 210 -11.47 -6.56 -21.60
C ASP A 210 -11.11 -7.25 -22.93
N PRO A 211 -11.27 -6.57 -24.09
CA PRO A 211 -10.92 -7.15 -25.38
C PRO A 211 -9.41 -7.23 -25.63
N ARG A 212 -8.58 -6.59 -24.80
CA ARG A 212 -7.12 -6.58 -24.94
C ARG A 212 -6.57 -7.95 -24.54
N LYS A 213 -5.66 -8.50 -25.35
CA LYS A 213 -5.10 -9.83 -25.14
C LYS A 213 -3.65 -9.75 -24.67
N ILE A 214 -3.26 -10.78 -23.92
CA ILE A 214 -1.86 -11.06 -23.63
C ILE A 214 -1.21 -11.58 -24.92
N GLU A 215 -0.13 -10.93 -25.35
CA GLU A 215 0.60 -11.30 -26.57
C GLU A 215 2.04 -11.65 -26.22
N LYS A 216 2.53 -12.77 -26.76
CA LYS A 216 3.95 -13.11 -26.77
C LYS A 216 4.59 -12.50 -28.02
N LEU A 217 5.57 -11.62 -27.82
CA LEU A 217 6.23 -10.87 -28.88
C LEU A 217 7.58 -11.48 -29.29
N GLY A 218 8.23 -12.24 -28.41
CA GLY A 218 9.53 -12.83 -28.72
C GLY A 218 10.13 -13.65 -27.59
N THR A 219 11.28 -14.26 -27.86
CA THR A 219 12.11 -14.98 -26.87
C THR A 219 13.58 -14.66 -27.06
N LYS A 220 14.36 -14.76 -25.97
CA LYS A 220 15.83 -14.72 -26.01
C LYS A 220 16.43 -15.49 -24.84
N LYS A 221 17.74 -15.72 -24.87
CA LYS A 221 18.45 -16.39 -23.78
C LYS A 221 18.45 -15.53 -22.50
N TYR A 222 18.17 -16.15 -21.35
CA TYR A 222 18.39 -15.57 -20.02
C TYR A 222 19.85 -15.77 -19.60
N ASN A 223 20.52 -14.71 -19.17
CA ASN A 223 21.93 -14.70 -18.76
C ASN A 223 22.10 -14.25 -17.30
N GLY A 224 21.08 -14.45 -16.46
CA GLY A 224 21.15 -14.07 -15.04
C GLY A 224 20.96 -12.58 -14.79
N GLU A 225 20.29 -11.85 -15.70
CA GLU A 225 20.03 -10.43 -15.51
C GLU A 225 19.13 -10.17 -14.29
N LYS A 226 19.39 -9.06 -13.59
CA LYS A 226 18.56 -8.62 -12.48
C LYS A 226 17.13 -8.32 -12.94
N THR A 227 16.18 -8.75 -12.15
CA THR A 227 14.77 -8.42 -12.29
C THR A 227 14.52 -6.95 -12.00
N LEU A 228 13.36 -6.44 -12.40
CA LEU A 228 12.92 -5.08 -12.20
C LEU A 228 12.89 -4.73 -10.71
N LEU A 229 12.37 -5.63 -9.87
CA LEU A 229 12.37 -5.42 -8.43
C LEU A 229 13.80 -5.36 -7.88
N GLU A 230 14.69 -6.27 -8.30
CA GLU A 230 16.09 -6.25 -7.85
C GLU A 230 16.80 -4.95 -8.26
N LYS A 231 16.57 -4.45 -9.48
CA LYS A 231 17.08 -3.15 -9.96
C LYS A 231 16.54 -2.00 -9.12
N GLY A 232 15.24 -1.98 -8.85
CA GLY A 232 14.59 -0.95 -8.03
C GLY A 232 15.10 -0.94 -6.60
N MET A 233 15.20 -2.11 -5.98
CA MET A 233 15.74 -2.27 -4.62
C MET A 233 17.23 -1.93 -4.56
N GLN A 234 18.02 -2.28 -5.57
CA GLN A 234 19.41 -1.86 -5.66
C GLN A 234 19.52 -0.33 -5.70
N LYS A 235 18.72 0.35 -6.53
CA LYS A 235 18.71 1.82 -6.58
C LYS A 235 18.39 2.44 -5.21
N ILE A 236 17.40 1.90 -4.49
CA ILE A 236 17.06 2.36 -3.14
C ILE A 236 18.23 2.13 -2.18
N ASN A 237 18.86 0.97 -2.23
CA ASN A 237 20.00 0.63 -1.37
C ASN A 237 21.22 1.50 -1.67
N ASP A 238 21.50 1.78 -2.94
CA ASP A 238 22.59 2.66 -3.39
C ASP A 238 22.33 4.10 -2.93
N GLN A 239 21.08 4.59 -3.07
CA GLN A 239 20.68 5.90 -2.56
C GLN A 239 20.85 5.99 -1.04
N LYS A 240 20.39 4.97 -0.30
CA LYS A 240 20.57 4.90 1.15
C LYS A 240 22.07 4.92 1.51
N PHE A 241 22.86 4.07 0.87
CA PHE A 241 24.30 3.99 1.09
C PHE A 241 25.00 5.33 0.83
N ASN A 242 24.62 6.03 -0.24
CA ASN A 242 25.18 7.35 -0.59
C ASN A 242 24.67 8.47 0.32
N SER A 243 23.53 8.30 0.99
CA SER A 243 23.03 9.27 1.97
C SER A 243 23.68 9.14 3.36
N LEU A 244 24.37 8.03 3.63
CA LEU A 244 25.07 7.81 4.89
C LEU A 244 26.32 8.71 4.99
N PRO A 245 26.74 9.10 6.21
CA PRO A 245 27.96 9.88 6.42
C PRO A 245 29.19 9.24 5.76
N GLU A 246 30.04 10.08 5.18
CA GLU A 246 31.30 9.66 4.56
C GLU A 246 32.24 8.99 5.58
N VAL A 247 32.87 7.90 5.13
CA VAL A 247 33.83 7.12 5.92
C VAL A 247 35.02 6.74 5.05
N SER A 248 36.20 7.19 5.43
CA SER A 248 37.46 6.79 4.79
C SER A 248 38.00 5.51 5.43
N ILE A 249 38.18 4.46 4.65
CA ILE A 249 38.85 3.22 5.05
C ILE A 249 40.36 3.43 4.87
N PRO A 250 41.17 3.45 5.95
CA PRO A 250 42.61 3.52 5.81
C PRO A 250 43.17 2.17 5.29
N PRO A 251 44.38 2.18 4.69
CA PRO A 251 45.07 0.93 4.39
C PRO A 251 45.43 0.22 5.70
N TYR A 252 45.08 -1.07 5.81
CA TYR A 252 45.42 -1.90 6.95
C TYR A 252 46.58 -2.82 6.63
N THR A 253 47.54 -2.89 7.56
CA THR A 253 48.64 -3.86 7.51
C THR A 253 48.36 -5.12 8.32
N SER A 254 47.35 -5.09 9.20
CA SER A 254 46.97 -6.23 10.04
C SER A 254 45.51 -6.14 10.50
N THR A 255 44.96 -7.28 10.94
CA THR A 255 43.65 -7.36 11.60
C THR A 255 43.56 -6.45 12.83
N LYS A 256 44.67 -6.25 13.55
CA LYS A 256 44.74 -5.37 14.72
C LYS A 256 44.55 -3.90 14.33
N ASP A 257 45.17 -3.44 13.24
CA ASP A 257 45.03 -2.06 12.78
C ASP A 257 43.57 -1.74 12.41
N MET A 258 42.94 -2.68 11.70
CA MET A 258 41.52 -2.60 11.35
C MET A 258 40.63 -2.54 12.59
N ALA A 259 40.89 -3.38 13.59
CA ALA A 259 40.12 -3.41 14.83
C ALA A 259 40.27 -2.10 15.63
N MET A 260 41.47 -1.53 15.68
CA MET A 260 41.71 -0.26 16.33
C MET A 260 40.96 0.88 15.63
N TRP A 261 40.93 0.87 14.30
CA TRP A 261 40.16 1.84 13.52
C TRP A 261 38.65 1.69 13.75
N ILE A 262 38.12 0.46 13.70
CA ILE A 262 36.70 0.20 13.99
C ILE A 262 36.36 0.64 15.41
N ASN A 263 37.20 0.32 16.40
CA ASN A 263 36.98 0.77 17.77
C ASN A 263 36.90 2.29 17.86
N LYS A 264 37.84 3.00 17.24
CA LYS A 264 37.82 4.46 17.19
C LYS A 264 36.50 4.98 16.60
N LEU A 265 36.04 4.41 15.49
CA LEU A 265 34.79 4.78 14.84
C LEU A 265 33.57 4.50 15.75
N LEU A 266 33.50 3.33 16.38
CA LEU A 266 32.42 2.99 17.32
C LEU A 266 32.43 3.88 18.57
N MET A 267 33.60 4.34 19.02
CA MET A 267 33.74 5.30 20.13
C MET A 267 33.25 6.72 19.79
N GLU A 268 33.12 7.07 18.50
CA GLU A 268 32.49 8.33 18.08
C GLU A 268 30.98 8.34 18.39
N GLY A 269 30.33 7.17 18.37
CA GLY A 269 28.89 7.04 18.65
C GLY A 269 27.97 7.35 17.46
N ASP A 270 28.53 7.55 16.26
CA ASP A 270 27.76 7.84 15.04
C ASP A 270 27.29 6.54 14.37
N ALA A 271 26.01 6.22 14.52
CA ALA A 271 25.40 5.03 13.93
C ALA A 271 25.40 5.04 12.39
N GLY A 272 25.35 6.22 11.76
CA GLY A 272 25.38 6.36 10.30
C GLY A 272 26.76 6.02 9.74
N LYS A 273 27.82 6.53 10.36
CA LYS A 273 29.20 6.14 10.00
C LYS A 273 29.45 4.65 10.23
N ALA A 274 28.95 4.09 11.33
CA ALA A 274 29.13 2.67 11.60
C ALA A 274 28.39 1.78 10.59
N GLU A 275 27.18 2.18 10.18
CA GLU A 275 26.45 1.53 9.09
C GLU A 275 27.20 1.62 7.77
N LYS A 276 27.70 2.82 7.39
CA LYS A 276 28.52 3.00 6.18
C LYS A 276 29.75 2.10 6.18
N MET A 277 30.51 2.13 7.27
CA MET A 277 31.70 1.30 7.47
C MET A 277 31.38 -0.19 7.29
N PHE A 278 30.34 -0.68 7.98
CA PHE A 278 29.96 -2.08 7.91
C PHE A 278 29.58 -2.48 6.47
N LEU A 279 28.79 -1.66 5.78
CA LEU A 279 28.37 -1.91 4.41
C LEU A 279 29.53 -1.91 3.41
N MET A 280 30.54 -1.06 3.60
CA MET A 280 31.76 -1.02 2.78
C MET A 280 32.64 -2.25 2.99
N LEU A 281 32.71 -2.75 4.22
CA LEU A 281 33.55 -3.89 4.60
C LEU A 281 32.82 -5.24 4.52
N THR A 282 31.52 -5.24 4.23
CA THR A 282 30.75 -6.48 4.04
C THR A 282 31.05 -7.09 2.68
N PRO A 283 31.47 -8.37 2.59
CA PRO A 283 31.79 -9.01 1.33
C PRO A 283 30.55 -9.17 0.44
N ALA A 284 30.76 -9.21 -0.87
CA ALA A 284 29.68 -9.33 -1.86
C ALA A 284 28.83 -10.60 -1.66
N SER A 285 29.43 -11.69 -1.18
CA SER A 285 28.73 -12.95 -0.86
C SER A 285 27.71 -12.84 0.28
N GLN A 286 27.76 -11.77 1.07
CA GLN A 286 26.78 -11.47 2.12
C GLN A 286 25.67 -10.52 1.65
N LYS A 287 25.62 -10.22 0.35
CA LYS A 287 24.61 -9.40 -0.30
C LYS A 287 23.92 -10.21 -1.40
N ASN A 288 22.61 -10.05 -1.53
CA ASN A 288 21.90 -10.58 -2.69
C ASN A 288 22.15 -9.71 -3.93
N ASN A 289 21.60 -10.11 -5.08
CA ASN A 289 21.74 -9.37 -6.34
C ASN A 289 21.15 -7.94 -6.28
N ALA A 290 20.20 -7.69 -5.37
CA ALA A 290 19.62 -6.36 -5.12
C ALA A 290 20.47 -5.50 -4.15
N GLY A 291 21.64 -5.99 -3.71
CA GLY A 291 22.49 -5.29 -2.76
C GLY A 291 22.00 -5.35 -1.30
N MET A 292 20.95 -6.10 -1.01
CA MET A 292 20.46 -6.29 0.35
C MET A 292 21.33 -7.29 1.11
N LEU A 293 21.61 -7.00 2.38
CA LEU A 293 22.30 -7.93 3.27
C LEU A 293 21.51 -9.22 3.47
N HIS A 294 22.19 -10.36 3.45
CA HIS A 294 21.62 -11.62 3.92
C HIS A 294 21.31 -11.56 5.42
N PRO A 295 20.38 -12.40 5.93
CA PRO A 295 19.88 -12.29 7.31
C PRO A 295 20.99 -12.27 8.39
N PHE A 296 22.06 -13.03 8.18
CA PHE A 296 23.21 -13.03 9.10
C PHE A 296 23.88 -11.65 9.17
N ALA A 297 24.33 -11.11 8.04
CA ALA A 297 24.99 -9.80 7.99
C ALA A 297 24.05 -8.65 8.39
N ALA A 298 22.75 -8.75 8.07
CA ALA A 298 21.74 -7.81 8.54
C ALA A 298 21.64 -7.82 10.08
N GLY A 299 21.62 -9.00 10.69
CA GLY A 299 21.62 -9.14 12.15
C GLY A 299 22.89 -8.60 12.81
N LEU A 300 24.05 -8.70 12.16
CA LEU A 300 25.29 -8.06 12.65
C LEU A 300 25.19 -6.53 12.60
N LEU A 301 24.70 -5.97 11.49
CA LEU A 301 24.49 -4.52 11.37
C LEU A 301 23.53 -4.00 12.44
N ASP A 302 22.42 -4.70 12.68
CA ASP A 302 21.46 -4.31 13.71
C ASP A 302 22.07 -4.32 15.12
N LYS A 303 22.93 -5.31 15.42
CA LYS A 303 23.68 -5.34 16.70
C LYS A 303 24.63 -4.15 16.82
N ILE A 304 25.33 -3.77 15.75
CA ILE A 304 26.22 -2.60 15.75
C ILE A 304 25.41 -1.32 16.00
N LYS A 305 24.30 -1.13 15.28
CA LYS A 305 23.43 0.04 15.46
C LYS A 305 22.89 0.09 16.88
N THR A 306 22.37 -1.02 17.38
CA THR A 306 21.90 -1.14 18.76
C THR A 306 23.01 -0.81 19.74
N ALA A 307 24.24 -1.28 19.52
CA ALA A 307 25.36 -0.98 20.41
C ALA A 307 25.69 0.51 20.49
N LEU A 308 25.37 1.30 19.46
CA LEU A 308 25.64 2.73 19.43
C LEU A 308 24.46 3.58 19.92
N THR A 309 23.22 3.11 19.75
CA THR A 309 22.01 3.88 20.05
C THR A 309 21.21 3.36 21.24
N ASN A 310 21.65 2.29 21.90
CA ASN A 310 20.93 1.71 23.03
C ASN A 310 20.82 2.72 24.19
N ASN A 311 19.57 3.02 24.58
CA ASN A 311 19.24 3.95 25.66
C ASN A 311 19.78 3.53 27.03
N TYR A 312 20.04 2.24 27.23
CA TYR A 312 20.51 1.73 28.51
C TYR A 312 22.03 1.89 28.68
N SER A 313 22.78 1.42 27.68
CA SER A 313 24.22 1.61 27.63
C SER A 313 24.74 1.43 26.22
N THR A 314 25.71 2.26 25.86
CA THR A 314 26.33 2.31 24.54
C THR A 314 27.71 1.69 24.55
N TYR A 315 28.23 1.39 23.36
CA TYR A 315 29.59 0.91 23.15
C TYR A 315 30.62 1.80 23.85
N LYS A 316 30.53 3.13 23.64
CA LYS A 316 31.42 4.13 24.25
C LYS A 316 31.42 4.10 25.77
N GLN A 317 30.29 3.74 26.38
CA GLN A 317 30.18 3.66 27.82
C GLN A 317 30.78 2.36 28.38
N GLN A 318 30.72 1.25 27.64
CA GLN A 318 31.21 -0.05 28.11
C GLN A 318 32.63 -0.41 27.65
N TYR A 319 33.17 0.23 26.61
CA TYR A 319 34.48 -0.07 26.03
C TYR A 319 35.46 1.12 26.14
N CYS A 320 36.75 0.83 26.03
CA CYS A 320 37.82 1.82 26.11
C CYS A 320 38.18 2.42 24.75
N SER A 321 38.67 3.66 24.77
CA SER A 321 39.18 4.35 23.56
C SER A 321 40.37 3.60 22.95
N THR A 322 41.23 3.06 23.81
CA THR A 322 42.26 2.09 23.44
C THR A 322 41.70 0.67 23.58
N LEU A 323 41.85 -0.14 22.52
CA LEU A 323 41.32 -1.50 22.49
C LEU A 323 42.06 -2.40 23.51
N MET A 324 41.32 -2.99 24.45
CA MET A 324 41.88 -3.96 25.40
C MET A 324 41.85 -5.36 24.79
N ILE A 325 42.90 -5.73 24.06
CA ILE A 325 42.99 -7.02 23.37
C ILE A 325 42.92 -8.17 24.38
N LYS A 326 42.00 -9.11 24.11
CA LYS A 326 41.89 -10.41 24.79
C LYS A 326 42.77 -11.44 24.08
N GLU A 327 42.56 -11.59 22.79
CA GLU A 327 43.22 -12.57 21.94
C GLU A 327 43.33 -12.01 20.52
N SER A 328 44.41 -12.35 19.82
CA SER A 328 44.63 -11.92 18.43
C SER A 328 45.26 -13.05 17.64
N SER A 329 44.75 -13.27 16.44
CA SER A 329 45.32 -14.15 15.42
C SER A 329 45.53 -13.36 14.12
N ALA A 330 45.98 -14.04 13.06
CA ALA A 330 46.13 -13.41 11.75
C ALA A 330 44.81 -12.81 11.22
N ASN A 331 43.68 -13.51 11.43
CA ASN A 331 42.38 -13.18 10.81
C ASN A 331 41.29 -12.85 11.84
N SER A 332 41.60 -12.87 13.14
CA SER A 332 40.62 -12.58 14.18
C SER A 332 41.22 -11.79 15.32
N ILE A 333 40.37 -11.02 15.98
CA ILE A 333 40.73 -10.30 17.19
C ILE A 333 39.52 -10.25 18.12
N GLU A 334 39.80 -10.47 19.40
CA GLU A 334 38.85 -10.36 20.48
C GLU A 334 39.32 -9.28 21.44
N TRP A 335 38.38 -8.50 21.99
CA TRP A 335 38.72 -7.44 22.93
C TRP A 335 37.68 -7.31 24.03
N TRP A 336 38.19 -6.99 25.21
CA TRP A 336 37.41 -6.83 26.43
C TRP A 336 36.65 -5.50 26.46
N ASN A 337 35.49 -5.52 27.10
CA ASN A 337 34.88 -4.34 27.68
C ASN A 337 35.68 -3.88 28.93
N LYS A 338 35.38 -2.69 29.46
CA LYS A 338 36.13 -2.02 30.54
C LYS A 338 36.44 -2.90 31.75
N ASP A 339 35.50 -3.72 32.19
CA ASP A 339 35.63 -4.58 33.36
C ASP A 339 36.03 -6.03 33.04
N LYS A 340 36.33 -6.33 31.76
CA LYS A 340 36.73 -7.66 31.28
C LYS A 340 35.71 -8.77 31.53
N THR A 341 34.42 -8.43 31.68
CA THR A 341 33.34 -9.41 31.86
C THR A 341 32.68 -9.85 30.54
N LYS A 342 32.82 -9.05 29.48
CA LYS A 342 32.34 -9.34 28.13
C LYS A 342 33.45 -9.05 27.13
N PHE A 343 33.47 -9.81 26.05
CA PHE A 343 34.37 -9.52 24.94
C PHE A 343 33.59 -9.42 23.63
N SER A 344 34.03 -8.52 22.78
CA SER A 344 33.62 -8.46 21.37
C SER A 344 34.63 -9.22 20.52
N ARG A 345 34.20 -9.61 19.33
CA ARG A 345 35.02 -10.36 18.37
C ARG A 345 34.85 -9.78 16.97
N MET A 346 35.94 -9.72 16.23
CA MET A 346 35.94 -9.49 14.80
C MET A 346 36.72 -10.60 14.10
N VAL A 347 36.19 -11.08 12.98
CA VAL A 347 36.88 -11.95 12.04
C VAL A 347 36.89 -11.25 10.69
N VAL A 348 38.05 -11.26 10.06
CA VAL A 348 38.28 -10.61 8.77
C VAL A 348 38.86 -11.60 7.77
N GLN A 349 38.68 -11.28 6.50
CA GLN A 349 39.34 -11.94 5.39
C GLN A 349 39.89 -10.89 4.44
N GLN A 350 40.94 -11.24 3.71
CA GLN A 350 41.49 -10.40 2.66
C GLN A 350 41.27 -11.09 1.31
N ASP A 351 40.72 -10.37 0.33
CA ASP A 351 40.56 -10.83 -1.04
C ASP A 351 41.05 -9.73 -2.01
N ALA A 352 41.95 -10.10 -2.92
CA ALA A 352 42.63 -9.19 -3.85
C ALA A 352 43.13 -7.88 -3.20
N GLY A 353 43.68 -7.97 -1.98
CA GLY A 353 44.18 -6.82 -1.23
C GLY A 353 43.12 -6.03 -0.44
N THR A 354 41.83 -6.31 -0.62
CA THR A 354 40.72 -5.67 0.08
C THR A 354 40.35 -6.45 1.34
N TRP A 355 40.17 -5.74 2.46
CA TRP A 355 39.78 -6.33 3.74
C TRP A 355 38.25 -6.35 3.88
N TYR A 356 37.73 -7.48 4.36
CA TYR A 356 36.30 -7.68 4.60
C TYR A 356 36.05 -8.22 6.00
N ILE A 357 34.94 -7.80 6.60
CA ILE A 357 34.43 -8.34 7.86
C ILE A 357 33.56 -9.57 7.53
N THR A 358 33.94 -10.73 8.05
CA THR A 358 33.15 -11.97 7.94
C THR A 358 32.32 -12.24 9.19
N ASP A 359 32.76 -11.74 10.34
CA ASP A 359 32.01 -11.72 11.59
C ASP A 359 32.39 -10.47 12.40
N LEU A 360 31.40 -9.84 13.02
CA LEU A 360 31.59 -8.73 13.95
C LEU A 360 30.53 -8.82 15.04
N SER A 361 30.93 -9.39 16.16
CA SER A 361 30.09 -9.58 17.34
C SER A 361 30.44 -8.52 18.38
N ILE A 362 29.57 -7.51 18.52
CA ILE A 362 29.65 -6.49 19.56
C ILE A 362 28.79 -6.91 20.75
N ASN A 363 29.43 -7.24 21.87
CA ASN A 363 28.76 -7.72 23.07
C ASN A 363 28.70 -6.62 24.14
N LEU A 364 27.48 -6.30 24.57
CA LEU A 364 27.19 -5.30 25.60
C LEU A 364 26.27 -5.89 26.67
N TRP A 365 26.36 -5.37 27.89
CA TRP A 365 25.29 -5.54 28.85
C TRP A 365 24.02 -4.82 28.38
N GLN A 366 22.91 -5.56 28.36
CA GLN A 366 21.58 -5.05 27.99
C GLN A 366 20.75 -4.77 29.25
N SER A 367 19.56 -4.19 29.07
CA SER A 367 18.65 -3.76 30.15
C SER A 367 18.35 -4.83 31.20
N PHE A 368 18.29 -6.11 30.81
CA PHE A 368 18.06 -7.22 31.74
C PHE A 368 19.23 -7.52 32.69
N ASN A 369 20.40 -6.90 32.48
CA ASN A 369 21.59 -7.03 33.32
C ASN A 369 22.06 -5.66 33.82
N ALA A 370 21.12 -4.88 34.35
CA ALA A 370 21.34 -3.47 34.66
C ALA A 370 22.55 -3.23 35.59
N ARG A 371 22.61 -3.99 36.69
CA ARG A 371 23.71 -3.89 37.66
C ARG A 371 25.09 -4.11 37.02
N ASN A 372 25.21 -5.07 36.12
CA ASN A 372 26.48 -5.36 35.46
C ASN A 372 26.87 -4.23 34.50
N ALA A 373 25.91 -3.69 33.74
CA ALA A 373 26.19 -2.54 32.89
C ALA A 373 26.66 -1.33 33.70
N GLU A 374 25.98 -0.98 34.79
CA GLU A 374 26.36 0.15 35.63
C GLU A 374 27.77 -0.01 36.20
N MET A 375 28.12 -1.23 36.64
CA MET A 375 29.47 -1.57 37.08
C MET A 375 30.51 -1.39 35.95
N THR A 376 30.24 -1.93 34.75
CA THR A 376 31.12 -1.75 33.59
C THR A 376 31.30 -0.27 33.23
N ILE A 377 30.22 0.52 33.26
CA ILE A 377 30.23 1.94 32.89
C ILE A 377 31.10 2.75 33.88
N LYS A 378 31.01 2.45 35.17
CA LYS A 378 31.80 3.09 36.23
C LYS A 378 33.25 2.58 36.30
N THR A 379 33.57 1.48 35.61
CA THR A 379 34.93 0.94 35.58
C THR A 379 35.83 1.85 34.74
N GLU A 380 36.94 2.29 35.31
CA GLU A 380 37.94 3.07 34.58
C GLU A 380 38.73 2.18 33.61
N CYS A 381 39.07 2.75 32.45
CA CYS A 381 40.00 2.11 31.53
C CYS A 381 41.40 2.12 32.14
N ARG A 382 42.00 0.94 32.30
CA ARG A 382 43.34 0.75 32.85
C ARG A 382 44.36 0.42 31.78
#